data_AF-A0A662RN30-F1
#
_entry.id   AF-A0A662RN30-F1
#
_cell.length_a   1.000
_cell.length_b   1.000
_cell.length_c   1.000
_cell.angle_alpha   90.00
_cell.angle_beta   90.00
_cell.angle_gamma   90.00
#
_symmetry.space_group_name_H-M   'P 1'
#
loop_
_entity.id
_entity.type
_entity.pdbx_description
1 polymer ?
#
loop_
_entity_poly.entity_id
_entity_poly.type
_entity_poly.pdbx_seq_one_letter_code
_entity_poly.pdbx_strand_id
1 'polypeptide(L)'
;MYATIPITSAKTANTDIEIPGVEAIEITKAYKSTGSDGSIAAAYTELTVDAKGDGNASAAGHIRLQADGKKFRVGDDLDASDSIILYYTAEGEAIRA
;
A
#
# COMPACT_ATOMS: atom_id res chain seq x y z
N MET A 1 7.88 -1.96 10.26
CA MET A 1 8.13 -0.59 9.76
C MET A 1 6.87 0.05 9.18
N TYR A 2 6.91 1.34 8.86
CA TYR A 2 5.87 1.98 8.05
C TYR A 2 6.47 2.86 6.94
N ALA A 3 5.72 3.03 5.84
CA ALA A 3 6.04 3.95 4.76
C ALA A 3 4.79 4.70 4.31
N THR A 4 4.95 5.97 3.94
CA THR A 4 3.91 6.76 3.28
C THR A 4 4.31 6.97 1.83
N ILE A 5 3.48 6.48 0.92
CA ILE A 5 3.74 6.45 -0.52
C ILE A 5 2.75 7.42 -1.16
N PRO A 6 3.18 8.64 -1.54
CA PRO A 6 2.32 9.59 -2.24
C PRO A 6 2.05 9.10 -3.65
N ILE A 7 0.80 9.22 -4.10
CA ILE A 7 0.43 8.96 -5.47
C ILE A 7 0.68 10.24 -6.27
N THR A 8 1.67 10.22 -7.18
CA THR A 8 2.10 11.42 -7.92
C THR A 8 1.36 11.61 -9.25
N SER A 9 0.55 10.63 -9.64
CA SER A 9 -0.23 10.62 -10.88
C SER A 9 -1.36 9.62 -10.74
N ALA A 10 -2.52 9.87 -11.36
CA ALA A 10 -3.64 8.93 -11.34
C ALA A 10 -3.21 7.51 -11.74
N LYS A 11 -3.73 6.51 -11.02
CA LYS A 11 -3.50 5.09 -11.27
C LYS A 11 -4.84 4.38 -11.27
N THR A 12 -5.07 3.54 -12.27
CA THR A 12 -6.22 2.66 -12.28
C THR A 12 -6.06 1.57 -11.23
N ALA A 13 -7.18 1.03 -10.75
CA ALA A 13 -7.20 -0.09 -9.83
C ALA A 13 -6.28 -1.23 -10.29
N ASN A 14 -5.61 -1.87 -9.33
CA ASN A 14 -4.67 -2.96 -9.52
C ASN A 14 -3.44 -2.63 -10.38
N THR A 15 -3.12 -1.35 -10.58
CA THR A 15 -1.81 -0.96 -11.10
C THR A 15 -0.73 -1.22 -10.05
N ASP A 16 0.43 -1.71 -10.49
CA ASP A 16 1.58 -1.87 -9.60
C ASP A 16 2.07 -0.52 -9.06
N ILE A 17 2.28 -0.46 -7.75
CA ILE A 17 2.87 0.66 -7.03
C ILE A 17 4.11 0.16 -6.29
N GLU A 18 5.25 0.76 -6.59
CA GLU A 18 6.53 0.40 -5.99
C GLU A 18 6.58 0.82 -4.51
N ILE A 19 7.23 0.00 -3.69
CA ILE A 19 7.64 0.30 -2.32
C ILE A 19 9.11 0.76 -2.40
N PRO A 20 9.40 2.06 -2.27
CA PRO A 20 10.75 2.57 -2.56
C PRO A 20 11.82 1.98 -1.63
N GLY A 21 12.80 1.28 -2.23
CA GLY A 21 14.01 0.83 -1.54
C GLY A 21 13.81 -0.30 -0.52
N VAL A 22 12.69 -1.02 -0.59
CA VAL A 22 12.32 -2.03 0.41
C VAL A 22 11.77 -3.30 -0.27
N GLU A 23 12.15 -4.45 0.27
CA GLU A 23 11.52 -5.74 -0.02
C GLU A 23 10.68 -6.17 1.20
N ALA A 24 9.36 -5.99 1.11
CA ALA A 24 8.42 -6.36 2.16
C ALA A 24 8.11 -7.86 2.13
N ILE A 25 8.16 -8.48 3.31
CA ILE A 25 7.72 -9.86 3.53
C ILE A 25 6.19 -9.89 3.63
N GLU A 26 5.60 -8.95 4.36
CA GLU A 26 4.17 -8.92 4.66
C GLU A 26 3.70 -7.49 4.91
N ILE A 27 2.48 -7.16 4.45
CA ILE A 27 1.75 -5.95 4.88
C ILE A 27 0.91 -6.34 6.09
N THR A 28 1.06 -5.64 7.21
CA THR A 28 0.28 -5.90 8.43
C THR A 28 -0.95 -5.01 8.53
N LYS A 29 -0.86 -3.77 8.04
CA LYS A 29 -1.98 -2.81 7.93
C LYS A 29 -1.73 -1.85 6.78
N ALA A 30 -2.80 -1.33 6.19
CA ALA A 30 -2.71 -0.31 5.18
C ALA A 30 -3.86 0.69 5.26
N TYR A 31 -3.58 1.94 4.91
CA TYR A 31 -4.57 3.00 4.86
C TYR A 31 -4.43 3.78 3.56
N LYS A 32 -5.57 4.13 2.96
CA LYS A 32 -5.66 5.15 1.92
C LYS A 32 -6.05 6.46 2.58
N SER A 33 -5.29 7.52 2.35
CA SER A 33 -5.64 8.88 2.76
C SER A 33 -5.78 9.74 1.53
N THR A 34 -6.87 10.51 1.46
CA THR A 34 -7.15 11.43 0.36
C THR A 34 -7.08 12.86 0.89
N GLY A 35 -6.17 13.67 0.37
CA GLY A 35 -6.03 15.06 0.81
C GLY A 35 -5.12 15.87 -0.08
N SER A 36 -5.41 17.16 -0.21
CA SER A 36 -4.62 18.07 -1.06
C SER A 36 -3.28 18.46 -0.43
N ASP A 37 -3.18 18.56 0.90
CA ASP A 37 -2.17 19.44 1.51
C ASP A 37 -1.47 18.90 2.77
N GLY A 38 -1.38 17.58 2.96
CA GLY A 38 -0.59 16.99 4.05
C GLY A 38 -1.14 17.20 5.47
N SER A 39 -2.37 17.72 5.63
CA SER A 39 -3.09 17.71 6.91
C SER A 39 -3.85 16.39 7.08
N ILE A 40 -3.32 15.51 7.93
CA ILE A 40 -3.77 14.13 8.22
C ILE A 40 -5.21 14.04 8.80
N ALA A 41 -5.86 15.17 9.08
CA ALA A 41 -7.20 15.22 9.66
C ALA A 41 -8.35 14.89 8.67
N ALA A 42 -8.07 14.79 7.37
CA ALA A 42 -9.07 14.48 6.36
C ALA A 42 -9.06 12.98 5.98
N ALA A 43 -10.15 12.29 6.34
CA ALA A 43 -10.60 10.98 5.85
C ALA A 43 -9.50 9.99 5.40
N TYR A 44 -9.06 9.12 6.30
CA TYR A 44 -8.38 7.89 5.92
C TYR A 44 -9.37 6.72 5.91
N THR A 45 -9.17 5.81 4.97
CA THR A 45 -9.89 4.54 4.86
C THR A 45 -8.89 3.41 5.11
N GLU A 46 -9.17 2.55 6.09
CA GLU A 46 -8.41 1.32 6.27
C GLU A 46 -8.68 0.36 5.11
N LEU A 47 -7.61 -0.19 4.54
CA LEU A 47 -7.70 -1.14 3.45
C LEU A 47 -7.60 -2.57 4.00
N THR A 48 -8.44 -3.46 3.48
CA THR A 48 -8.34 -4.89 3.80
C THR A 48 -7.10 -5.47 3.12
N VAL A 49 -6.22 -6.10 3.89
CA VAL A 49 -5.00 -6.72 3.36
C VAL A 49 -5.31 -8.13 2.87
N ASP A 50 -5.10 -8.36 1.58
CA ASP A 50 -5.14 -9.68 0.99
C ASP A 50 -3.84 -10.45 1.24
N ALA A 51 -3.92 -11.77 1.14
CA ALA A 51 -2.73 -12.62 1.16
C ALA A 51 -1.73 -12.20 0.07
N LYS A 52 -0.44 -12.16 0.45
CA LYS A 52 0.67 -11.89 -0.46
C LYS A 52 0.66 -12.90 -1.61
N GLY A 53 0.92 -12.40 -2.82
CA GLY A 53 1.06 -13.23 -4.01
C GLY A 53 0.90 -12.41 -5.27
N ASP A 54 1.12 -13.04 -6.41
CA ASP A 54 0.94 -12.38 -7.69
C ASP A 54 -0.55 -12.18 -7.99
N GLY A 55 -0.86 -11.05 -8.63
CA GLY A 55 -2.20 -10.73 -9.11
C GLY A 55 -2.85 -9.59 -8.35
N ASN A 56 -4.16 -9.46 -8.56
CA ASN A 56 -4.92 -8.29 -8.15
C ASN A 56 -5.31 -8.35 -6.67
N ALA A 57 -5.49 -7.19 -6.06
CA ALA A 57 -6.33 -7.06 -4.87
C ALA A 57 -7.75 -7.52 -5.22
N SER A 58 -8.40 -8.17 -4.26
CA SER A 58 -9.62 -8.95 -4.46
C SER A 58 -10.84 -8.09 -4.77
N ALA A 59 -10.90 -6.85 -4.26
CA ALA A 59 -11.96 -5.89 -4.52
C ALA A 59 -11.52 -4.44 -4.20
N ALA A 60 -12.38 -3.47 -4.52
CA ALA A 60 -12.25 -2.09 -4.03
C ALA A 60 -12.15 -2.07 -2.49
N GLY A 61 -11.29 -1.21 -1.94
CA GLY A 61 -10.94 -1.17 -0.53
C GLY A 61 -9.97 -2.27 -0.07
N HIS A 62 -9.42 -3.09 -0.99
CA HIS A 62 -8.39 -4.08 -0.69
C HIS A 62 -7.01 -3.68 -1.20
N ILE A 63 -5.98 -4.25 -0.59
CA ILE A 63 -4.59 -4.13 -1.00
C ILE A 63 -3.90 -5.49 -1.00
N ARG A 64 -3.01 -5.72 -1.97
CA ARG A 64 -2.19 -6.93 -2.04
C ARG A 64 -0.72 -6.58 -2.25
N LEU A 65 0.14 -7.15 -1.41
CA LEU A 65 1.58 -7.20 -1.65
C LEU A 65 1.88 -8.24 -2.74
N GLN A 66 2.62 -7.85 -3.78
CA GLN A 66 3.04 -8.77 -4.84
C GLN A 66 4.09 -9.76 -4.33
N ALA A 67 4.28 -10.89 -5.03
CA ALA A 67 5.13 -11.97 -4.53
C ALA A 67 6.60 -11.52 -4.32
N ASP A 68 7.08 -10.59 -5.15
CA ASP A 68 8.42 -10.01 -5.07
C ASP A 68 8.65 -9.09 -3.86
N GLY A 69 7.60 -8.74 -3.11
CA GLY A 69 7.68 -7.86 -1.95
C GLY A 69 8.03 -6.40 -2.25
N LYS A 70 8.26 -6.03 -3.52
CA LYS A 70 8.71 -4.70 -3.94
C LYS A 70 7.56 -3.83 -4.37
N LYS A 71 6.40 -4.43 -4.64
CA LYS A 71 5.23 -3.75 -5.18
C LYS A 71 3.97 -4.16 -4.46
N PHE A 72 2.98 -3.29 -4.49
CA PHE A 72 1.63 -3.60 -4.07
C PHE A 72 0.63 -3.12 -5.11
N ARG A 73 -0.58 -3.67 -5.01
CA ARG A 73 -1.75 -3.29 -5.82
C ARG A 73 -2.90 -2.94 -4.89
N VAL A 74 -3.59 -1.85 -5.19
CA VAL A 74 -4.81 -1.44 -4.49
C VAL A 74 -5.99 -1.70 -5.42
N GLY A 75 -7.09 -2.23 -4.90
CA GLY A 75 -8.28 -2.53 -5.69
C GLY A 75 -9.12 -1.29 -6.06
N ASP A 76 -8.70 -0.11 -5.61
CA ASP A 76 -9.30 1.18 -5.93
C ASP A 76 -8.52 1.91 -7.03
N ASP A 77 -9.22 2.72 -7.83
CA ASP A 77 -8.58 3.81 -8.55
C ASP A 77 -8.01 4.82 -7.54
N LEU A 78 -6.85 5.39 -7.89
CA LEU A 78 -6.12 6.34 -7.05
C LEU A 78 -5.82 7.60 -7.85
N ASP A 79 -5.97 8.76 -7.23
CA ASP A 79 -5.69 10.07 -7.80
C ASP A 79 -4.38 10.65 -7.25
N ALA A 80 -3.90 11.71 -7.90
CA ALA A 80 -2.65 12.39 -7.49
C ALA A 80 -2.74 13.08 -6.10
N SER A 81 -3.92 13.13 -5.50
CA SER A 81 -4.16 13.60 -4.12
C SER A 81 -4.16 12.46 -3.09
N ASP A 82 -4.02 11.21 -3.52
CA ASP A 82 -4.02 10.07 -2.61
C ASP A 82 -2.62 9.77 -2.09
N SER A 83 -2.58 9.17 -0.90
CA SER A 83 -1.40 8.58 -0.31
C SER A 83 -1.73 7.24 0.31
N ILE A 84 -0.83 6.27 0.15
CA ILE A 84 -0.95 4.95 0.77
C ILE A 84 0.02 4.88 1.95
N ILE A 85 -0.51 4.61 3.13
CA ILE A 85 0.27 4.36 4.33
C ILE A 85 0.34 2.85 4.53
N LEU A 86 1.53 2.28 4.43
CA LEU A 86 1.79 0.85 4.59
C LEU A 86 2.49 0.60 5.91
N TYR A 87 1.96 -0.32 6.71
CA TYR A 87 2.67 -0.97 7.80
C TYR A 87 3.07 -2.36 7.32
N TYR A 88 4.35 -2.69 7.39
CA TYR A 88 4.89 -3.93 6.82
C TYR A 88 6.12 -4.42 7.59
N THR A 89 6.45 -5.69 7.38
CA THR A 89 7.70 -6.33 7.82
C THR A 89 8.63 -6.43 6.63
N ALA A 90 9.88 -5.94 6.71
CA ALA A 90 10.83 -6.10 5.61
C ALA A 90 11.76 -7.31 5.78
N GLU A 91 12.34 -7.72 4.66
CA GLU A 91 13.44 -8.67 4.63
C GLU A 91 14.62 -8.17 5.47
N GLY A 92 15.12 -9.01 6.38
CA GLY A 92 16.18 -8.67 7.34
C GLY A 92 15.70 -8.21 8.72
N GLU A 93 14.43 -7.85 8.92
CA GLU A 93 13.85 -7.67 10.27
C GLU A 93 13.47 -9.01 10.93
N ALA A 94 13.45 -10.09 10.16
CA ALA A 94 13.01 -11.42 10.59
C ALA A 94 14.03 -12.16 11.48
N ILE A 95 14.48 -11.59 12.61
CA ILE A 95 14.92 -12.33 13.81
C ILE A 95 14.63 -11.49 15.07
N ARG A 96 13.37 -11.22 15.41
CA ARG A 96 12.94 -10.97 16.80
C ARG A 96 11.47 -11.37 17.00
N ALA A 97 11.23 -12.67 17.10
CA ALA A 97 10.13 -13.27 17.86
C ALA A 97 10.53 -14.68 18.25
#